data_AF-A0A6B3ALJ7-F1
#
_entry.id   AF-A0A6B3ALJ7-F1
#
_cell.length_a   1.000
_cell.length_b   1.000
_cell.length_c   1.000
_cell.angle_alpha   90.00
_cell.angle_beta   90.00
_cell.angle_gamma   90.00
#
_symmetry.space_group_name_H-M   'P 1'
#
loop_
_entity.id
_entity.type
_entity.pdbx_description
1 polymer ?
#
loop_
_entity_poly.entity_id
_entity_poly.type
_entity_poly.pdbx_seq_one_letter_code
_entity_poly.pdbx_strand_id
1 'polypeptide(L)' 'MAAPAPVDRPAPAGRPAGGVPWVAMYHSVGDCSDDPYRVTVTPERLAGQLAWLRRRGLRGV' A
#
# COMPACT_ATOMS: atom_id res chain seq x y z
N MET A 1 32.16 44.48 14.14
CA MET A 1 31.17 43.41 14.40
C MET A 1 30.46 43.15 13.07
N ALA A 2 30.89 42.14 12.31
CA ALA A 2 30.34 41.85 10.98
C ALA A 2 29.06 41.03 11.11
N ALA A 3 28.00 41.41 10.40
CA ALA A 3 26.73 40.67 10.38
C ALA A 3 26.91 39.33 9.65
N PRO A 4 26.27 38.24 10.11
CA PRO A 4 26.34 36.95 9.43
C PRO A 4 25.64 37.02 8.07
N ALA A 5 26.23 36.37 7.06
CA ALA A 5 25.64 36.24 5.73
C ALA A 5 24.32 35.47 5.78
N PRO A 6 23.37 35.76 4.87
CA PRO A 6 22.10 35.04 4.83
C PRO A 6 22.38 33.58 4.47
N VAL A 7 21.92 32.67 5.32
CA VAL A 7 21.93 31.23 5.02
C VAL A 7 20.93 30.96 3.91
N ASP A 8 21.42 30.44 2.78
CA ASP A 8 20.57 30.04 1.67
C ASP A 8 19.69 28.88 2.12
N ARG A 9 18.39 29.14 2.25
CA ARG A 9 17.44 28.17 2.79
C ARG A 9 17.07 27.24 1.63
N PRO A 10 17.37 25.92 1.70
CA PRO A 10 17.04 25.03 0.60
C PRO A 10 15.56 25.11 0.30
N ALA A 11 15.22 25.28 -0.98
CA ALA A 11 13.85 25.28 -1.43
C ALA A 11 13.17 23.99 -0.93
N PRO A 12 11.91 24.07 -0.45
CA PRO A 12 11.21 22.88 0.01
C PRO A 12 11.17 21.87 -1.14
N ALA A 13 11.80 20.71 -0.93
CA ALA A 13 11.67 19.59 -1.85
C ALA A 13 10.18 19.31 -2.01
N GLY A 14 9.67 19.41 -3.24
CA GLY A 14 8.27 19.14 -3.53
C GLY A 14 7.89 17.79 -2.95
N ARG A 15 6.77 17.73 -2.20
CA ARG A 15 6.25 16.46 -1.69
C ARG A 15 6.15 15.48 -2.86
N PRO A 16 6.68 14.25 -2.74
CA PRO A 16 6.52 13.27 -3.80
C PRO A 16 5.03 13.16 -4.14
N ALA A 17 4.72 13.32 -5.43
CA ALA A 17 3.36 13.26 -5.94
C ALA A 17 2.88 11.81 -5.90
N GLY A 18 2.38 11.38 -4.74
CA GLY A 18 1.79 10.06 -4.56
C GLY A 18 1.51 9.76 -3.09
N GLY A 19 0.35 9.17 -2.81
CA GLY A 19 0.11 8.54 -1.52
C GLY A 19 1.00 7.30 -1.36
N VAL A 20 1.29 6.92 -0.11
CA VAL A 20 1.98 5.66 0.18
C VAL A 20 1.19 4.48 -0.39
N PRO A 21 1.85 3.49 -1.02
CA PRO A 21 1.15 2.34 -1.57
C PRO A 21 0.53 1.50 -0.45
N TRP A 22 -0.68 0.98 -0.72
CA TRP A 22 -1.29 -0.02 0.14
C TRP A 22 -0.69 -1.39 -0.16
N VAL A 23 -0.36 -2.14 0.89
CA VAL A 23 0.16 -3.51 0.79
C VAL A 23 -0.77 -4.44 1.55
N ALA A 24 -1.32 -5.44 0.86
CA ALA A 24 -2.11 -6.51 1.44
C ALA A 24 -1.28 -7.80 1.47
N MET A 25 -1.31 -8.51 2.60
CA MET A 25 -0.58 -9.76 2.79
C MET A 25 -1.58 -10.92 2.94
N TYR A 26 -1.33 -12.01 2.21
CA TYR A 26 -2.07 -13.26 2.32
C TYR A 26 -1.10 -14.36 2.73
N HIS A 27 -1.57 -15.29 3.57
CA HIS A 27 -0.75 -16.42 4.01
C HIS A 27 -0.82 -17.58 3.00
N SER A 28 -2.03 -17.94 2.57
CA SER A 28 -2.28 -19.04 1.65
C SER A 28 -3.58 -18.81 0.88
N VAL A 29 -3.68 -19.42 -0.31
CA VAL A 29 -4.88 -19.43 -1.14
C VAL A 29 -5.19 -20.87 -1.50
N GLY A 30 -6.41 -21.33 -1.22
CA GLY A 30 -6.79 -22.73 -1.41
C GLY A 30 -8.07 -23.11 -0.70
N ASP A 31 -8.27 -24.41 -0.52
CA ASP A 31 -9.39 -24.95 0.25
C ASP A 31 -9.24 -24.61 1.74
N CYS A 32 -10.33 -24.20 2.39
CA CYS A 32 -10.32 -23.78 3.80
C CYS A 32 -10.74 -24.90 4.78
N SER A 33 -11.03 -26.11 4.31
CA SER A 33 -11.60 -27.20 5.13
C SER A 33 -10.61 -27.72 6.18
N ASP A 34 -9.30 -27.64 5.91
CA ASP A 34 -8.24 -28.00 6.85
C ASP A 34 -7.38 -26.77 7.20
N ASP A 35 -8.04 -25.71 7.67
CA ASP A 35 -7.41 -24.44 8.03
C ASP A 35 -7.63 -24.12 9.52
N PRO A 36 -6.96 -24.83 10.45
CA PRO A 36 -7.13 -24.63 11.89
C PRO A 36 -6.76 -23.21 12.34
N TYR A 37 -5.92 -22.52 11.57
CA TYR A 37 -5.48 -21.15 11.85
C TYR A 37 -6.30 -20.08 11.13
N ARG A 38 -7.20 -20.46 10.22
CA ARG A 38 -8.07 -19.55 9.46
C ARG A 38 -7.29 -18.52 8.65
N VAL A 39 -6.12 -18.92 8.14
CA VAL A 39 -5.20 -18.05 7.39
C VAL A 39 -5.31 -18.23 5.87
N THR A 40 -6.00 -19.27 5.42
CA THR A 40 -6.24 -19.58 4.01
C THR A 40 -7.50 -18.87 3.52
N VAL A 41 -7.38 -18.21 2.37
CA VAL A 41 -8.53 -17.65 1.66
C VAL A 41 -8.87 -18.52 0.45
N THR A 42 -10.17 -18.68 0.16
CA THR A 42 -10.55 -19.37 -1.09
C THR A 42 -10.20 -18.52 -2.32
N PRO A 43 -9.93 -19.15 -3.47
CA PRO A 43 -9.69 -18.43 -4.72
C PRO A 43 -10.80 -17.44 -5.08
N GLU A 44 -12.07 -17.81 -4.87
CA GLU A 44 -13.24 -16.97 -5.20
C GLU A 44 -13.31 -15.74 -4.30
N ARG A 45 -12.98 -15.91 -3.00
CA ARG A 45 -12.92 -14.80 -2.05
C ARG A 45 -11.81 -13.83 -2.43
N LEU A 46 -10.62 -14.35 -2.76
CA LEU A 46 -9.50 -13.50 -3.20
C LEU A 46 -9.88 -12.74 -4.48
N ALA A 47 -10.47 -13.40 -5.47
CA ALA A 47 -10.93 -12.76 -6.70
C ALA A 47 -11.94 -11.62 -6.41
N GLY A 48 -12.88 -11.84 -5.49
CA GLY A 48 -13.82 -10.81 -5.05
C GLY A 48 -13.14 -9.60 -4.40
N GLN A 49 -12.15 -9.84 -3.55
CA GLN A 49 -11.35 -8.79 -2.89
C GLN A 49 -10.56 -7.97 -3.90
N LEU A 50 -9.82 -8.61 -4.82
CA LEU A 50 -9.07 -7.92 -5.87
C LEU A 50 -9.98 -7.15 -6.82
N ALA A 51 -11.12 -7.73 -7.21
CA ALA A 51 -12.11 -7.05 -8.04
C ALA A 51 -12.68 -5.80 -7.35
N TRP A 52 -12.90 -5.85 -6.03
CA TRP A 52 -13.35 -4.69 -5.27
C TRP A 52 -12.30 -3.59 -5.20
N LEU A 53 -11.02 -3.94 -5.00
CA LEU A 53 -9.92 -2.97 -5.00
C LEU A 53 -9.81 -2.28 -6.37
N ARG A 54 -9.91 -3.07 -7.45
CA ARG A 54 -9.90 -2.56 -8.83
C ARG A 54 -11.05 -1.59 -9.09
N ARG A 55 -12.27 -1.90 -8.64
CA ARG A 55 -13.44 -1.00 -8.77
C ARG A 55 -13.26 0.33 -8.01
N ARG A 56 -12.40 0.37 -6.99
CA ARG A 56 -12.05 1.58 -6.25
C ARG A 56 -10.89 2.36 -6.86
N GLY A 57 -10.42 1.98 -8.04
CA GLY A 57 -9.33 2.66 -8.73
C GLY A 57 -7.95 2.39 -8.16
N LEU A 58 -7.81 1.41 -7.25
CA LEU A 58 -6.50 0.90 -6.87
C LEU A 58 -5.87 0.19 -8.06
N ARG A 59 -4.55 0.36 -8.20
CA ARG A 59 -3.74 -0.16 -9.29
C ARG A 59 -2.74 -1.18 -8.73
N GLY A 60 -2.35 -2.16 -9.54
CA GLY A 60 -1.48 -3.25 -9.11
C GLY A 60 -2.22 -4.37 -8.35
N VAL A 61 -3.51 -4.54 -8.65
CA VAL A 61 -4.41 -5.55 -8.07
C VAL A 61 -5.00 -6.45 -9.13
#